data_AF-A0A9P7JBR2-F1
#
_entry.id   AF-A0A9P7JBR2-F1
#
_cell.length_a   1.000
_cell.length_b   1.000
_cell.length_c   1.000
_cell.angle_alpha   90.00
_cell.angle_beta   90.00
_cell.angle_gamma   90.00
#
_symmetry.space_group_name_H-M   'P 1'
#
loop_
_entity.id
_entity.type
_entity.pdbx_description
1 polymer ?
#
loop_
_entity_poly.entity_id
_entity_poly.type
_entity_poly.pdbx_seq_one_letter_code
_entity_poly.pdbx_strand_id
1 'polypeptide(L)'
;MPDNDQPRTRLNNALQLRYGATVQDDVRWEVYSQGPLNATTWYATICIDEENYGHASARTRGAAQDAAAQQAYETLTRERFARNDL
;
A
#
# COMPACT_ATOMS: atom_id res chain seq x y z
N MET A 1 15.36 -13.04 -13.91
CA MET A 1 14.15 -13.73 -13.39
C MET A 1 13.25 -12.66 -12.83
N PRO A 2 11.96 -12.55 -13.18
CA PRO A 2 11.10 -11.57 -12.53
C PRO A 2 10.59 -12.19 -11.23
N ASP A 3 11.48 -12.23 -10.22
CA ASP A 3 11.06 -12.24 -8.82
C ASP A 3 10.34 -10.92 -8.58
N ASN A 4 9.04 -10.89 -8.84
CA ASN A 4 8.19 -9.72 -8.59
C ASN A 4 6.88 -10.19 -7.98
N ASP A 5 7.00 -11.02 -6.96
CA ASP A 5 6.02 -11.08 -5.87
C ASP A 5 6.03 -9.72 -5.14
N GLN A 6 5.62 -8.68 -5.85
CA GLN A 6 5.58 -7.31 -5.33
C GLN A 6 4.36 -7.23 -4.42
N PRO A 7 4.51 -6.87 -3.14
CA PRO A 7 3.38 -6.64 -2.25
C PRO A 7 2.37 -5.66 -2.85
N ARG A 8 2.80 -4.75 -3.73
CA ARG A 8 1.92 -3.91 -4.57
C ARG A 8 0.96 -4.69 -5.46
N THR A 9 1.41 -5.74 -6.14
CA THR A 9 0.56 -6.60 -6.99
C THR A 9 -0.44 -7.38 -6.15
N ARG A 10 0.00 -7.93 -5.01
CA ARG A 10 -0.89 -8.64 -4.07
C ARG A 10 -1.96 -7.72 -3.51
N LEU A 11 -1.57 -6.51 -3.10
CA LEU A 11 -2.49 -5.48 -2.65
C LEU A 11 -3.49 -5.12 -3.75
N ASN A 12 -3.03 -4.88 -4.97
CA ASN A 12 -3.89 -4.50 -6.09
C ASN A 12 -4.93 -5.60 -6.42
N ASN A 13 -4.53 -6.87 -6.40
CA ASN A 13 -5.45 -8.00 -6.57
C ASN A 13 -6.49 -8.06 -5.44
N ALA A 14 -6.09 -7.89 -4.18
CA ALA A 14 -7.01 -7.89 -3.05
C ALA A 14 -8.01 -6.72 -3.10
N LEU A 15 -7.52 -5.57 -3.53
CA LEU A 15 -8.30 -4.35 -3.75
C LEU A 15 -9.34 -4.55 -4.85
N GLN A 16 -8.96 -5.08 -6.01
CA GLN A 16 -9.90 -5.40 -7.08
C GLN A 16 -10.95 -6.43 -6.64
N LEU A 17 -10.59 -7.40 -5.80
CA LEU A 17 -11.56 -8.36 -5.24
C LEU A 17 -12.54 -7.72 -4.24
N ARG A 18 -12.11 -6.70 -3.48
CA ARG A 18 -12.94 -6.06 -2.43
C ARG A 18 -13.84 -4.95 -2.99
N TYR A 19 -13.30 -4.10 -3.87
CA TYR A 19 -13.98 -2.91 -4.39
C TYR A 19 -14.38 -3.05 -5.87
N GLY A 20 -13.89 -4.07 -6.58
CA GLY A 20 -14.17 -4.24 -8.01
C GLY A 20 -13.39 -3.26 -8.89
N ALA A 21 -13.98 -2.89 -10.02
CA ALA A 21 -13.33 -2.04 -11.02
C ALA A 21 -13.17 -0.56 -10.59
N THR A 22 -13.91 -0.11 -9.58
CA THR A 22 -13.87 1.29 -9.09
C THR A 22 -12.71 1.56 -8.14
N VAL A 23 -11.95 0.52 -7.75
CA VAL A 23 -10.90 0.63 -6.74
C VAL A 23 -9.81 1.66 -7.05
N GLN A 24 -9.63 2.04 -8.31
CA GLN A 24 -8.68 3.09 -8.68
C GLN A 24 -9.16 4.50 -8.30
N ASP A 25 -10.46 4.69 -8.13
CA ASP A 25 -11.06 5.93 -7.64
C ASP A 25 -10.91 6.05 -6.11
N ASP A 26 -11.08 4.92 -5.41
CA ASP A 26 -11.03 4.86 -3.95
C ASP A 26 -9.59 4.81 -3.38
N VAL A 27 -8.59 4.43 -4.18
CA VAL A 27 -7.21 4.24 -3.73
C VAL A 27 -6.34 5.43 -4.12
N ARG A 28 -5.82 6.12 -3.10
CA ARG A 28 -4.89 7.24 -3.25
C ARG A 28 -3.51 6.88 -2.71
N TRP A 29 -2.49 7.07 -3.54
CA TRP A 29 -1.09 6.90 -3.14
C TRP A 29 -0.41 8.25 -2.96
N GLU A 30 0.16 8.46 -1.78
CA GLU A 30 0.99 9.63 -1.48
C GLU A 30 2.43 9.19 -1.29
N VAL A 31 3.30 9.58 -2.23
CA VAL A 31 4.72 9.22 -2.18
C VAL A 31 5.54 10.49 -2.32
N TYR A 32 6.36 10.76 -1.30
CA TYR A 32 7.23 11.93 -1.29
C TYR A 32 8.61 11.55 -0.75
N SER A 33 9.63 12.26 -1.20
CA SER A 33 10.97 12.13 -0.68
C SER A 33 11.30 13.33 0.21
N GLN A 34 12.00 13.07 1.31
CA GLN A 34 12.55 14.09 2.17
C GLN A 34 14.01 13.79 2.52
N GLY A 35 14.73 14.85 2.84
CA GLY A 35 16.14 14.79 3.20
C GLY A 35 17.07 15.21 2.06
N PRO A 36 18.37 15.33 2.36
CA PRO A 36 19.36 15.73 1.38
C PRO A 36 19.60 14.61 0.34
N LEU A 37 20.14 14.96 -0.83
CA LEU A 37 20.32 14.04 -1.97
C LEU A 37 21.16 12.78 -1.61
N ASN A 38 22.06 12.91 -0.64
CA ASN A 38 22.93 11.84 -0.13
C ASN A 38 22.30 11.01 1.01
N ALA A 39 21.17 11.44 1.56
CA ALA A 39 20.42 10.71 2.60
C ALA A 39 18.91 10.89 2.38
N THR A 40 18.46 10.62 1.15
CA THR A 40 17.06 10.76 0.78
C THR A 40 16.26 9.61 1.37
N THR A 41 15.25 9.96 2.16
CA THR A 41 14.25 9.04 2.68
C THR A 41 12.98 9.20 1.87
N TRP A 42 12.50 8.09 1.32
CA TRP A 42 11.24 8.00 0.63
C TRP A 42 10.16 7.59 1.61
N TYR A 43 9.05 8.31 1.60
CA TYR A 43 7.86 8.01 2.36
C TYR A 43 6.76 7.63 1.37
N ALA A 44 6.03 6.57 1.68
CA ALA A 44 4.89 6.11 0.92
C ALA A 44 3.73 5.87 1.88
N THR A 45 2.59 6.44 1.54
CA THR A 45 1.33 6.29 2.24
C THR A 45 0.29 5.85 1.23
N ILE A 46 -0.51 4.86 1.59
CA ILE A 46 -1.69 4.45 0.82
C ILE A 46 -2.94 4.74 1.65
N CYS A 47 -3.82 5.51 1.05
CA CYS A 47 -5.15 5.77 1.56
C CYS A 47 -6.16 5.03 0.68
N ILE A 48 -7.13 4.38 1.28
CA ILE A 48 -8.21 3.66 0.61
C ILE A 48 -9.50 4.16 1.26
N ASP A 49 -10.47 4.62 0.48
CA ASP A 49 -11.75 5.13 1.01
C ASP A 49 -11.54 6.26 2.03
N GLU A 50 -10.65 7.21 1.72
CA GLU A 50 -10.22 8.32 2.59
C GLU A 50 -9.50 7.91 3.91
N GLU A 51 -9.36 6.61 4.19
CA GLU A 51 -8.68 6.10 5.38
C GLU A 51 -7.24 5.67 5.09
N ASN A 52 -6.32 5.87 6.04
CA ASN A 52 -4.93 5.43 5.88
C ASN A 52 -4.78 3.95 6.23
N TYR A 53 -4.46 3.16 5.22
CA TYR A 53 -4.30 1.71 5.36
C TYR A 53 -2.85 1.28 5.57
N GLY A 54 -1.89 2.10 5.15
CA GLY A 54 -0.48 1.76 5.24
C GLY A 54 0.44 2.96 5.05
N HIS A 55 1.47 3.04 5.89
CA HIS A 55 2.48 4.08 5.83
C HIS A 55 3.87 3.50 6.11
N ALA A 56 4.80 3.73 5.20
CA ALA A 56 6.17 3.28 5.36
C ALA A 56 7.19 4.25 4.79
N SER A 57 8.40 4.17 5.33
CA SER A 57 9.55 4.93 4.85
C SER A 57 10.72 4.01 4.53
N ALA A 58 11.46 4.30 3.46
CA ALA A 58 12.64 3.55 3.08
C ALA A 58 13.68 4.43 2.36
N ARG A 59 14.88 3.87 2.13
CA ARG A 59 15.93 4.56 1.38
C ARG A 59 15.66 4.65 -0.12
N THR A 60 14.70 3.88 -0.64
CA THR A 60 14.32 3.87 -2.05
C THR A 60 12.81 3.97 -2.18
N ARG A 61 12.34 4.59 -3.27
CA ARG A 61 10.90 4.73 -3.57
C ARG A 61 10.20 3.39 -3.59
N GLY A 62 10.79 2.40 -4.27
CA GLY A 62 10.22 1.06 -4.39
C GLY A 62 10.05 0.37 -3.03
N ALA A 63 11.09 0.39 -2.20
CA ALA A 63 11.03 -0.23 -0.87
C ALA A 63 9.98 0.44 0.04
N ALA A 64 9.83 1.77 -0.03
CA ALA A 64 8.81 2.48 0.74
C ALA A 64 7.40 2.07 0.28
N GLN A 65 7.16 2.03 -1.03
CA GLN A 65 5.87 1.61 -1.57
C GLN A 65 5.55 0.14 -1.29
N ASP A 66 6.54 -0.75 -1.39
CA ASP A 66 6.34 -2.17 -1.11
C ASP A 66 6.04 -2.42 0.38
N ALA A 67 6.71 -1.71 1.29
CA ALA A 67 6.39 -1.78 2.72
C ALA A 67 5.01 -1.20 3.06
N ALA A 68 4.63 -0.07 2.45
CA ALA A 68 3.29 0.51 2.64
C ALA A 68 2.19 -0.39 2.06
N ALA A 69 2.45 -1.01 0.90
CA ALA A 69 1.54 -1.97 0.28
C ALA A 69 1.32 -3.21 1.16
N GLN A 70 2.40 -3.72 1.76
CA GLN A 70 2.34 -4.87 2.65
C GLN A 70 1.47 -4.55 3.88
N GLN A 71 1.72 -3.42 4.55
CA GLN A 71 0.90 -2.99 5.69
C GLN A 71 -0.57 -2.86 5.30
N ALA A 72 -0.87 -2.20 4.18
CA ALA A 72 -2.25 -2.06 3.71
C ALA A 72 -2.92 -3.39 3.44
N TYR A 73 -2.19 -4.35 2.85
CA TYR A 73 -2.72 -5.69 2.60
C TYR A 73 -3.02 -6.44 3.91
N GLU A 74 -2.14 -6.34 4.90
CA GLU A 74 -2.34 -6.93 6.22
C GLU A 74 -3.53 -6.30 6.96
N THR A 75 -3.67 -4.97 6.90
CA THR A 75 -4.80 -4.23 7.46
C THR A 75 -6.11 -4.64 6.78
N LEU A 76 -6.18 -4.61 5.44
CA LEU A 76 -7.33 -5.04 4.66
C LEU A 76 -7.73 -6.49 4.98
N THR A 77 -6.75 -7.38 5.10
CA THR A 77 -6.99 -8.79 5.44
C THR A 77 -7.57 -8.91 6.85
N ARG A 78 -6.99 -8.21 7.84
CA ARG A 78 -7.50 -8.20 9.21
C ARG A 78 -8.93 -7.66 9.30
N GLU A 79 -9.23 -6.56 8.62
CA GLU A 79 -10.58 -6.00 8.57
C GLU A 79 -11.60 -6.95 7.94
N ARG A 80 -11.22 -7.61 6.84
CA ARG A 80 -12.08 -8.59 6.18
C ARG A 80 -12.49 -9.71 7.15
N PHE A 81 -11.54 -10.21 7.95
CA PHE A 81 -11.84 -11.20 8.98
C PHE A 81 -12.75 -10.63 10.07
N ALA A 82 -12.55 -9.39 10.50
CA ALA A 82 -13.38 -8.76 11.52
C ALA A 82 -14.84 -8.52 11.08
N ARG A 83 -15.09 -8.25 9.78
CA ARG A 83 -16.45 -8.05 9.24
C ARG A 83 -17.23 -9.35 8.99
N ASN A 84 -16.58 -10.51 9.00
CA ASN A 84 -17.20 -11.81 8.70
C ASN A 84 -17.66 -12.56 9.97
N ASP A 85 -17.61 -11.92 11.14
CA ASP A 85 -17.94 -12.50 12.46
C ASP A 85 -19.25 -11.93 13.07
N LEU A 86 -20.18 -11.44 12.23
CA LEU A 86 -21.51 -10.96 12.59
C LEU A 86 -22.59 -11.74 11.81
#